data_AF-A0A5N9HTX8-F1
#
_entry.id   AF-A0A5N9HTX8-F1
#
_cell.length_a   1.000
_cell.length_b   1.000
_cell.length_c   1.000
_cell.angle_alpha   90.00
_cell.angle_beta   90.00
_cell.angle_gamma   90.00
#
_symmetry.space_group_name_H-M   'P 1'
#
loop_
_entity.id
_entity.type
_entity.pdbx_description
1 polymer ?
#
loop_
_entity_poly.entity_id
_entity_poly.type
_entity_poly.pdbx_seq_one_letter_code
_entity_poly.pdbx_strand_id
1 'polypeptide(L)' 'MPPLPKKKHTRARKGNRNAHNAMKLPALSMCGGCGEVAQPHITCPECGNYKGRTMPGNWDRVNQLEQVQPVAADTNEK' A
#
# COMPACT_ATOMS: atom_id res chain seq x y z
N MET A 1 3.57 -20.06 -34.17
CA MET A 1 4.75 -20.11 -33.27
C MET A 1 5.13 -18.66 -32.92
N PRO A 2 5.22 -18.27 -31.63
CA PRO A 2 5.55 -16.88 -31.27
C PRO A 2 6.98 -16.52 -31.67
N PRO A 3 7.26 -15.24 -31.99
CA PRO A 3 8.60 -14.80 -32.38
C PRO A 3 9.58 -14.95 -31.20
N LEU A 4 10.71 -15.63 -31.45
CA LEU A 4 11.73 -15.89 -30.45
C LEU A 4 12.93 -14.94 -30.62
N PRO A 5 13.52 -14.38 -29.55
CA PRO A 5 14.72 -13.55 -29.66
C PRO A 5 15.88 -14.35 -30.26
N LYS A 6 16.50 -13.81 -31.31
CA LYS A 6 17.65 -14.44 -31.97
C LYS A 6 18.90 -14.51 -31.09
N LYS A 7 19.06 -13.57 -30.15
CA LYS A 7 20.22 -13.47 -29.23
C LYS A 7 19.76 -12.99 -27.85
N LYS A 8 20.53 -13.36 -26.82
CA LYS A 8 20.36 -12.84 -25.45
C LYS A 8 20.60 -11.33 -25.41
N HIS A 9 19.75 -10.58 -24.71
CA HIS A 9 20.00 -9.17 -24.43
C HIS A 9 21.20 -9.01 -23.49
N THR A 10 22.10 -8.08 -23.82
CA THR A 10 23.25 -7.74 -22.98
C THR A 10 22.81 -7.15 -21.65
N ARG A 11 23.67 -7.25 -20.62
CA ARG A 11 23.40 -6.67 -19.29
C ARG A 11 23.15 -5.15 -19.40
N ALA A 12 23.94 -4.45 -20.19
CA ALA A 12 23.78 -3.02 -20.45
C ALA A 12 22.41 -2.67 -21.05
N ARG A 13 21.94 -3.42 -22.06
CA ARG A 13 20.62 -3.19 -22.69
C ARG A 13 19.46 -3.46 -21.72
N LYS A 14 19.56 -4.49 -20.88
CA LYS A 14 18.58 -4.75 -19.81
C LYS A 14 18.58 -3.62 -18.77
N GLY A 15 19.78 -3.17 -18.35
CA GLY A 15 19.96 -2.08 -17.39
C GLY A 15 19.34 -0.78 -17.87
N ASN A 16 19.67 -0.33 -19.09
CA ASN A 16 19.13 0.90 -19.67
C ASN A 16 17.61 0.85 -19.81
N ARG A 17 17.04 -0.30 -20.20
CA ARG A 17 15.58 -0.45 -20.26
C ARG A 17 14.95 -0.32 -18.88
N ASN A 18 15.55 -0.91 -17.85
CA ASN A 18 15.03 -0.86 -16.49
C ASN A 18 15.28 0.48 -15.77
N ALA A 19 16.20 1.31 -16.26
CA ALA A 19 16.55 2.59 -15.64
C ALA A 19 15.36 3.57 -15.54
N HIS A 20 14.36 3.42 -16.42
CA HIS A 20 13.15 4.23 -16.41
C HIS A 20 12.04 3.71 -15.48
N ASN A 21 12.18 2.49 -14.95
CA ASN A 21 11.15 1.83 -14.14
C ASN A 21 11.28 2.16 -12.63
N ALA A 22 11.72 3.38 -12.30
CA ALA A 22 11.83 3.82 -10.92
C ALA A 22 10.45 4.27 -10.40
N MET A 23 10.02 3.70 -9.27
CA MET A 23 8.81 4.16 -8.59
C MET A 23 9.13 5.38 -7.71
N LYS A 24 8.24 6.38 -7.74
CA LYS A 24 8.33 7.55 -6.86
C LYS A 24 7.40 7.36 -5.67
N LEU A 25 7.87 7.76 -4.49
CA LEU A 25 7.04 7.83 -3.30
C LEU A 25 5.96 8.91 -3.49
N PRO A 26 4.73 8.68 -3.02
CA PRO A 26 3.69 9.69 -3.06
C PRO A 26 4.00 10.82 -2.08
N ALA A 27 3.41 12.00 -2.34
CA ALA A 27 3.45 13.12 -1.41
C ALA A 27 2.60 12.81 -0.18
N LEU A 28 3.13 13.11 0.99
CA LEU A 28 2.48 12.93 2.29
C LEU A 28 2.44 14.28 3.02
N SER A 29 1.34 14.54 3.72
CA SER A 29 1.07 15.77 4.46
C SER A 29 0.39 15.46 5.79
N MET A 30 0.52 16.36 6.77
CA MET A 30 -0.13 16.16 8.07
C MET A 30 -1.63 16.47 7.97
N CYS A 31 -2.47 15.59 8.52
CA CYS A 31 -3.91 15.82 8.63
C CYS A 31 -4.20 16.90 9.68
N GLY A 32 -4.92 17.96 9.30
CA GLY A 32 -5.32 19.02 10.23
C GLY A 32 -6.41 18.63 11.26
N GLY A 33 -6.96 17.41 11.18
CA GLY A 33 -7.97 16.91 12.12
C GLY A 33 -7.38 16.04 13.23
N CYS A 34 -6.69 14.95 12.86
CA CYS A 34 -6.12 13.98 13.80
C CYS A 34 -4.60 14.08 13.97
N GLY A 35 -3.90 14.84 13.12
CA GLY A 35 -2.44 14.93 13.12
C GLY A 35 -1.73 13.74 12.45
N GLU A 36 -2.45 12.77 11.91
CA GLU A 36 -1.84 11.62 11.21
C GLU A 36 -1.36 11.99 9.80
N VAL A 37 -0.42 11.21 9.27
CA VAL A 37 0.08 11.37 7.90
C VAL A 37 -0.99 10.95 6.89
N ALA A 38 -1.35 11.87 5.99
CA ALA A 38 -2.35 11.66 4.96
C ALA A 38 -1.87 12.15 3.59
N GLN A 39 -2.40 11.56 2.52
CA GLN A 39 -2.17 12.08 1.17
C GLN A 39 -2.97 13.37 0.93
N PRO A 40 -2.38 14.35 0.22
CA PRO A 40 -3.09 15.56 -0.16
C PRO A 40 -4.27 15.24 -1.09
N HIS A 41 -5.35 16.01 -0.97
CA HIS A 41 -6.59 15.88 -1.76
C HIS A 41 -7.39 14.58 -1.57
N ILE A 42 -7.04 13.76 -0.58
CA ILE A 42 -7.77 12.55 -0.20
C ILE A 42 -8.31 12.73 1.21
N THR A 43 -9.44 12.09 1.51
CA THR A 43 -9.98 12.01 2.87
C THR A 43 -9.01 11.23 3.77
N CYS A 44 -8.77 11.71 5.00
CA CYS A 44 -7.93 10.98 5.94
C CYS A 44 -8.51 9.58 6.20
N PRO A 45 -7.71 8.50 6.07
CA PRO A 45 -8.19 7.14 6.30
C PRO A 45 -8.57 6.90 7.77
N GLU A 46 -7.88 7.54 8.71
CA GLU A 46 -8.12 7.37 10.15
C GLU A 46 -9.37 8.13 10.65
N CYS A 47 -9.53 9.40 10.28
CA CYS A 47 -10.59 10.24 10.86
C CYS A 47 -11.72 10.61 9.89
N GLY A 48 -11.65 10.20 8.62
CA GLY A 48 -12.71 10.47 7.64
C GLY A 48 -12.92 11.96 7.32
N ASN A 49 -12.02 12.85 7.76
CA ASN A 49 -12.13 14.30 7.60
C ASN A 49 -11.39 14.79 6.35
N TYR A 50 -12.04 15.66 5.59
CA TYR A 50 -11.45 16.44 4.51
C TYR A 50 -11.95 17.88 4.56
N LYS A 51 -11.02 18.84 4.71
CA LYS A 51 -11.32 20.30 4.72
C LYS A 51 -12.45 20.70 5.69
N GLY A 52 -12.48 20.12 6.88
CA GLY A 52 -13.46 20.44 7.91
C GLY A 52 -14.84 19.82 7.69
N ARG A 53 -14.97 18.89 6.73
CA ARG A 53 -16.16 18.09 6.53
C ARG A 53 -15.86 16.65 6.94
N THR A 54 -16.60 16.18 7.94
CA THR A 54 -16.62 14.78 8.32
C THR A 54 -17.59 14.07 7.39
N MET A 55 -17.10 13.13 6.59
CA MET A 55 -18.01 12.23 5.87
C MET A 55 -18.78 11.38 6.89
N PRO A 56 -19.98 10.87 6.61
CA PRO A 56 -20.61 9.79 7.38
C PRO A 56 -20.42 8.46 6.64
N GLY A 57 -19.70 7.51 7.25
CA GLY A 57 -19.30 6.24 6.65
C GLY A 57 -18.53 5.41 7.68
N ASN A 58 -18.39 4.10 7.46
CA ASN A 58 -17.50 3.28 8.28
C ASN A 58 -16.12 3.27 7.60
N TRP A 59 -15.12 3.97 8.17
CA TRP A 59 -13.75 4.06 7.64
C TRP A 59 -12.78 3.09 8.29
N ASP A 60 -13.27 2.04 8.94
CA ASP A 60 -12.44 0.95 9.44
C ASP A 60 -11.81 0.20 8.27
N ARG A 61 -10.66 0.67 7.82
CA ARG A 61 -9.64 -0.18 7.20
C ARG A 61 -8.42 -0.22 8.09
N VAL A 62 -8.63 -0.64 9.33
CA VAL A 62 -7.59 -1.35 10.07
C VAL A 62 -7.23 -2.59 9.25
N ASN A 63 -5.93 -2.81 9.08
CA ASN A 63 -5.33 -4.01 8.50
C ASN A 63 -6.15 -5.28 8.82
N GLN A 64 -6.75 -5.92 7.81
CA GLN A 64 -7.30 -7.28 7.93
C GLN A 64 -6.25 -8.32 8.40
N LEU A 65 -4.95 -7.95 8.40
CA LEU A 65 -3.85 -8.77 8.88
C LEU A 65 -3.76 -8.87 10.42
N GLU A 66 -4.46 -8.02 11.18
CA GLU A 66 -4.50 -8.10 12.66
C GLU A 66 -5.70 -8.91 13.19
N GLN A 67 -6.64 -9.31 12.33
CA GLN A 67 -7.85 -10.05 12.72
C GLN A 67 -7.66 -11.59 12.77
N VAL A 68 -6.46 -12.09 12.45
CA VAL A 68 -6.17 -13.51 12.65
C VAL A 68 -5.76 -13.69 14.12
N GLN A 69 -6.76 -13.89 14.98
CA GLN A 69 -6.49 -14.45 16.31
C GLN A 69 -5.79 -15.81 16.12
N PRO A 70 -4.62 -16.06 16.73
CA PRO A 70 -4.06 -17.40 16.74
C PRO A 70 -5.03 -18.29 17.54
N VAL A 71 -5.64 -19.27 16.88
CA VAL A 71 -6.44 -20.28 17.56
C VAL A 71 -5.50 -20.97 18.54
N ALA A 72 -5.76 -20.76 19.83
CA ALA A 72 -5.01 -21.37 20.90
C ALA A 72 -4.91 -22.87 20.65
N ALA A 73 -3.69 -23.40 20.66
CA ALA A 73 -3.46 -24.83 20.68
C ALA A 73 -4.03 -25.38 22.00
N ASP A 74 -5.18 -26.02 21.93
CA ASP A 74 -5.71 -26.82 23.03
C ASP A 74 -4.79 -28.05 23.20
N THR A 75 -3.79 -27.90 24.07
CA THR A 75 -3.19 -29.03 24.76
C THR A 75 -4.26 -29.64 25.64
N ASN A 76 -4.77 -30.83 25.27
CA ASN A 76 -5.47 -31.67 26.23
C ASN A 76 -4.76 -33.01 26.36
N GLU A 77 -4.07 -33.10 27.48
CA GLU A 77 -3.52 -34.31 28.07
C GLU A 77 -4.62 -35.34 28.27
N LYS A 78 -4.46 -36.50 27.60
CA LYS A 78 -4.96 -37.77 28.10
C LYS A 78 -4.09 -38.90 27.62
#